data_AF-A0A1V3N3T3-F1
#
_entry.id   AF-A0A1V3N3T3-F1
#
_cell.length_a   1.000
_cell.length_b   1.000
_cell.length_c   1.000
_cell.angle_alpha   90.00
_cell.angle_beta   90.00
_cell.angle_gamma   90.00
#
_symmetry.space_group_name_H-M   'P 1'
#
loop_
_entity.id
_entity.type
_entity.pdbx_description
1 polymer ?
#
loop_
_entity_poly.entity_id
_entity_poly.type
_entity_poly.pdbx_seq_one_letter_code
_entity_poly.pdbx_strand_id
1 'polypeptide(L)'
;MNILKLLTLVKIIIAPLFLMFSLSALAQPTSERAVAKVEIKPLEVGDTIPKVLWEMSMPAVNHPSGKSSIKLSDYRDHKLIILDFWATYCSSCIANMPRTHKFQSEIEGVIFLPVTFESLDKVSPFIKKNYITDSLNLYSVVGDTVLRKYFPYKSIPHFVWITADGKVRSITQAQQVTEKNIREMLASPGKTKLALAQKIDKGGALLISDEILDKGLQQYSIFIKGARPELVTAFFERSKDSVIYGRCHTNEPLKLMYGSIVNGLLRHKGIMFNMTTDIILDVKEPAKLDFKLTGIDSRDFNRQELKFKWDEENLYSYDVILPVDKPVQLYENILSLINNSTPYEGTIEKLKINGKEKYMLVIRDDEQ
;
A
#
# COMPACT_ATOMS: atom_id res chain seq x y z
N MET A 1 68.65 -36.88 -51.51
CA MET A 1 67.46 -37.65 -51.07
C MET A 1 66.28 -36.70 -51.05
N ASN A 2 65.32 -36.89 -51.96
CA ASN A 2 64.38 -35.86 -52.43
C ASN A 2 63.44 -35.30 -51.36
N ILE A 3 63.38 -33.96 -51.28
CA ILE A 3 62.43 -33.15 -50.50
C ILE A 3 60.97 -33.58 -50.74
N LEU A 4 60.69 -34.17 -51.92
CA LEU A 4 59.38 -34.72 -52.28
C LEU A 4 58.94 -35.93 -51.43
N LYS A 5 59.86 -36.73 -50.88
CA LYS A 5 59.54 -37.87 -49.99
C LYS A 5 59.27 -37.45 -48.54
N LEU A 6 59.85 -36.32 -48.10
CA LEU A 6 59.61 -35.78 -46.75
C LEU A 6 58.21 -35.16 -46.64
N LEU A 7 57.74 -34.50 -47.71
CA LEU A 7 56.39 -33.90 -47.77
C LEU A 7 55.25 -34.93 -47.84
N THR A 8 55.51 -36.14 -48.35
CA THR A 8 54.52 -37.23 -48.37
C THR A 8 54.41 -37.92 -47.01
N LEU A 9 55.51 -38.05 -46.27
CA LEU A 9 55.51 -38.68 -44.93
C LEU A 9 54.84 -37.78 -43.87
N VAL A 10 55.01 -36.46 -43.97
CA VAL A 10 54.40 -35.48 -43.04
C VAL A 10 52.88 -35.40 -43.23
N LYS A 11 52.35 -35.63 -44.43
CA LYS A 11 50.88 -35.66 -44.67
C LYS A 11 50.20 -36.91 -44.11
N ILE A 12 50.90 -38.05 -44.00
CA ILE A 12 50.32 -39.31 -43.51
C ILE A 12 50.19 -39.33 -41.98
N ILE A 13 51.01 -38.57 -41.26
CA ILE A 13 50.97 -38.50 -39.79
C ILE A 13 50.04 -37.38 -39.28
N ILE A 14 49.79 -36.33 -40.08
CA ILE A 14 48.93 -35.20 -39.66
C ILE A 14 47.44 -35.46 -39.95
N ALA A 15 47.10 -36.31 -40.91
CA ALA A 15 45.70 -36.62 -41.25
C ALA A 15 44.88 -37.29 -40.14
N PRO A 16 45.40 -38.24 -39.32
CA PRO A 16 44.62 -38.81 -38.21
C PRO A 16 44.63 -37.92 -36.95
N LEU A 17 45.57 -36.97 -36.83
CA LEU A 17 45.66 -36.08 -35.66
C LEU A 17 44.60 -34.97 -35.68
N PHE A 18 44.10 -34.60 -36.87
CA PHE A 18 42.98 -33.66 -37.01
C PHE A 18 41.60 -34.31 -36.87
N LEU A 19 41.47 -35.63 -37.01
CA LEU A 19 40.20 -36.34 -36.78
C LEU A 19 39.96 -36.68 -35.30
N MET A 20 40.99 -36.71 -34.45
CA MET A 20 40.83 -36.96 -33.01
C MET A 20 40.65 -35.69 -32.16
N PHE A 21 40.88 -34.50 -32.72
CA PHE A 21 40.54 -33.22 -32.06
C PHE A 21 39.14 -32.67 -32.42
N SER A 22 38.41 -33.34 -33.32
CA SER A 22 37.04 -32.96 -33.70
C SER A 22 35.95 -33.77 -32.99
N LEU A 23 36.27 -34.80 -32.20
CA LEU A 23 35.28 -35.54 -31.39
C LEU A 23 35.19 -35.11 -29.93
N SER A 24 36.10 -34.28 -29.42
CA SER A 24 36.03 -33.74 -28.05
C SER A 24 35.26 -32.41 -27.94
N ALA A 25 34.75 -31.88 -29.07
CA ALA A 25 33.93 -30.66 -29.10
C ALA A 25 32.41 -30.92 -29.01
N LEU A 26 31.98 -32.16 -28.80
CA LEU A 26 30.56 -32.58 -28.73
C LEU A 26 30.16 -33.17 -27.37
N ALA A 27 30.89 -32.84 -26.31
CA ALA A 27 30.52 -33.23 -24.94
C ALA A 27 30.87 -32.11 -23.93
N GLN A 28 30.32 -30.92 -24.14
CA GLN A 28 30.03 -30.05 -23.01
C GLN A 28 28.72 -30.56 -22.40
N PRO A 29 28.64 -30.78 -21.07
CA PRO A 29 27.37 -31.04 -20.44
C PRO A 29 26.56 -29.75 -20.54
N THR A 30 25.69 -29.64 -21.55
CA THR A 30 24.60 -28.66 -21.55
C THR A 30 23.57 -29.11 -20.51
N SER A 31 23.95 -29.04 -19.25
CA SER A 31 23.04 -29.01 -18.12
C SER A 31 23.03 -27.62 -17.48
N GLU A 32 23.25 -26.57 -18.26
CA GLU A 32 22.43 -25.39 -18.06
C GLU A 32 21.06 -25.75 -18.62
N ARG A 33 20.23 -26.36 -17.77
CA ARG A 33 18.79 -26.27 -17.94
C ARG A 33 18.52 -24.80 -18.22
N ALA A 34 18.09 -24.49 -19.43
CA ALA A 34 17.29 -23.32 -19.67
C ALA A 34 16.12 -23.43 -18.70
N VAL A 35 16.27 -22.85 -17.51
CA VAL A 35 15.14 -22.54 -16.65
C VAL A 35 14.38 -21.53 -17.48
N ALA A 36 13.40 -22.01 -18.24
CA ALA A 36 12.43 -21.13 -18.87
C ALA A 36 12.02 -20.16 -17.77
N LYS A 37 12.40 -18.88 -17.90
CA LYS A 37 11.93 -17.82 -17.01
C LYS A 37 10.42 -17.89 -17.16
N VAL A 38 9.76 -18.52 -16.20
CA VAL A 38 8.30 -18.55 -16.16
C VAL A 38 7.89 -17.10 -16.05
N GLU A 39 7.37 -16.56 -17.14
CA GLU A 39 6.85 -15.20 -17.16
C GLU A 39 5.62 -15.20 -16.26
N ILE A 40 5.75 -14.57 -15.10
CA ILE A 40 4.67 -14.48 -14.12
C ILE A 40 3.71 -13.40 -14.60
N LYS A 41 2.54 -13.82 -15.08
CA LYS A 41 1.41 -12.92 -15.32
C LYS A 41 0.76 -12.57 -13.98
N PRO A 42 0.59 -11.27 -13.65
CA PRO A 42 -0.21 -10.85 -12.50
C PRO A 42 -1.62 -11.43 -12.53
N LEU A 43 -2.13 -11.80 -11.36
CA LEU A 43 -3.50 -12.30 -11.18
C LEU A 43 -4.42 -11.14 -10.79
N GLU A 44 -5.61 -11.16 -11.36
CA GLU A 44 -6.66 -10.19 -11.10
C GLU A 44 -7.84 -10.85 -10.35
N VAL A 45 -8.78 -10.04 -9.91
CA VAL A 45 -10.02 -10.53 -9.31
C VAL A 45 -10.77 -11.38 -10.33
N GLY A 46 -11.12 -12.61 -9.94
CA GLY A 46 -11.76 -13.61 -10.79
C GLY A 46 -10.82 -14.72 -11.27
N ASP A 47 -9.51 -14.48 -11.27
CA ASP A 47 -8.52 -15.47 -11.71
C ASP A 47 -8.40 -16.65 -10.73
N THR A 48 -8.03 -17.81 -11.27
CA THR A 48 -7.70 -19.00 -10.48
C THR A 48 -6.21 -19.01 -10.15
N ILE A 49 -5.87 -19.29 -8.89
CA ILE A 49 -4.50 -19.48 -8.43
C ILE A 49 -3.85 -20.64 -9.20
N PRO A 50 -2.76 -20.41 -9.95
CA PRO A 50 -2.08 -21.45 -10.72
C PRO A 50 -1.58 -22.59 -9.83
N LYS A 51 -1.59 -23.83 -10.35
CA LYS A 51 -1.08 -25.01 -9.61
C LYS A 51 0.35 -24.82 -9.10
N VAL A 52 1.20 -24.15 -9.88
CA VAL A 52 2.58 -23.84 -9.48
C VAL A 52 2.63 -22.98 -8.21
N LEU A 53 1.70 -22.02 -8.07
CA LEU A 53 1.65 -21.15 -6.92
C LEU A 53 1.11 -21.88 -5.67
N TRP A 54 0.19 -22.84 -5.85
CA TRP A 54 -0.26 -23.71 -4.77
C TRP A 54 0.88 -24.53 -4.15
N GLU A 55 1.74 -25.09 -5.00
CA GLU A 55 2.80 -26.02 -4.58
C GLU A 55 4.14 -25.36 -4.26
N MET A 56 4.25 -24.05 -4.48
CA MET A 56 5.46 -23.30 -4.21
C MET A 56 5.80 -23.31 -2.72
N SER A 57 7.00 -23.81 -2.39
CA SER A 57 7.54 -23.71 -1.03
C SER A 57 8.05 -22.30 -0.78
N MET A 58 7.58 -21.70 0.31
CA MET A 58 7.87 -20.33 0.72
C MET A 58 8.54 -20.35 2.09
N PRO A 59 9.72 -19.73 2.26
CA PRO A 59 10.36 -19.61 3.57
C PRO A 59 9.43 -18.92 4.57
N ALA A 60 9.41 -19.41 5.80
CA ALA A 60 8.57 -18.88 6.87
C ALA A 60 9.36 -18.75 8.17
N VAL A 61 8.95 -17.80 9.00
CA VAL A 61 9.46 -17.60 10.36
C VAL A 61 8.35 -17.86 11.37
N ASN A 62 8.72 -18.44 12.53
CA ASN A 62 7.83 -18.69 13.68
C ASN A 62 6.53 -19.45 13.35
N HIS A 63 6.51 -20.29 12.30
CA HIS A 63 5.30 -21.05 11.98
C HIS A 63 4.87 -21.90 13.20
N PRO A 64 3.59 -21.94 13.59
CA PRO A 64 3.14 -22.61 14.81
C PRO A 64 3.55 -24.10 14.93
N SER A 65 3.70 -24.80 13.80
CA SER A 65 4.18 -26.19 13.76
C SER A 65 5.70 -26.35 13.66
N GLY A 66 6.48 -25.28 13.80
CA GLY A 66 7.94 -25.29 13.71
C GLY A 66 8.51 -25.40 12.29
N LYS A 67 7.66 -25.34 11.25
CA LYS A 67 8.09 -25.37 9.84
C LYS A 67 8.90 -24.11 9.48
N SER A 68 10.03 -24.30 8.79
CA SER A 68 10.83 -23.22 8.19
C SER A 68 10.37 -22.81 6.78
N SER A 69 9.42 -23.55 6.21
CA SER A 69 8.77 -23.22 4.94
C SER A 69 7.34 -23.76 4.88
N ILE A 70 6.47 -23.08 4.14
CA ILE A 70 5.06 -23.44 3.96
C ILE A 70 4.68 -23.38 2.48
N LYS A 71 3.56 -24.00 2.12
CA LYS A 71 2.94 -23.88 0.79
C LYS A 71 1.54 -23.29 0.93
N LEU A 72 0.99 -22.68 -0.11
CA LEU A 72 -0.44 -22.34 -0.10
C LEU A 72 -1.32 -23.60 0.00
N SER A 73 -0.88 -24.72 -0.58
CA SER A 73 -1.62 -25.98 -0.52
C SER A 73 -1.74 -26.56 0.89
N ASP A 74 -0.89 -26.15 1.84
CA ASP A 74 -0.98 -26.53 3.25
C ASP A 74 -2.26 -25.99 3.93
N TYR A 75 -2.94 -25.00 3.33
CA TYR A 75 -4.08 -24.30 3.92
C TYR A 75 -5.40 -24.50 3.15
N ARG A 76 -5.48 -25.54 2.30
CA ARG A 76 -6.68 -25.85 1.48
C ARG A 76 -7.90 -26.29 2.29
N ASP A 77 -7.70 -26.66 3.55
CA ASP A 77 -8.75 -26.95 4.53
C ASP A 77 -9.53 -25.70 4.97
N HIS A 78 -8.98 -24.50 4.73
CA HIS A 78 -9.64 -23.24 5.02
C HIS A 78 -10.53 -22.82 3.84
N LYS A 79 -11.72 -22.29 4.17
CA LYS A 79 -12.68 -21.79 3.18
C LYS A 79 -12.21 -20.47 2.55
N LEU A 80 -11.40 -19.72 3.28
CA LEU A 80 -10.85 -18.43 2.89
C LEU A 80 -9.40 -18.28 3.37
N ILE A 81 -8.49 -18.05 2.44
CA ILE A 81 -7.10 -17.69 2.70
C ILE A 81 -6.95 -16.20 2.37
N ILE A 82 -6.42 -15.41 3.31
CA ILE A 82 -6.14 -13.99 3.12
C ILE A 82 -4.63 -13.79 3.18
N LEU A 83 -4.01 -13.42 2.06
CA LEU A 83 -2.61 -12.98 2.05
C LEU A 83 -2.55 -11.54 2.56
N ASP A 84 -1.79 -11.28 3.62
CA ASP A 84 -1.60 -9.96 4.25
C ASP A 84 -0.17 -9.46 4.00
N PHE A 85 0.01 -8.64 2.96
CA PHE A 85 1.33 -8.13 2.58
C PHE A 85 1.75 -6.97 3.47
N TRP A 86 2.91 -7.12 4.12
CA TRP A 86 3.44 -6.18 5.10
C TRP A 86 4.95 -5.96 4.96
N ALA A 87 5.50 -5.05 5.79
CA ALA A 87 6.93 -4.83 5.94
C ALA A 87 7.25 -4.23 7.33
N THR A 88 8.48 -4.39 7.81
CA THR A 88 8.92 -3.92 9.14
C THR A 88 8.81 -2.41 9.32
N TYR A 89 8.86 -1.65 8.21
CA TYR A 89 8.70 -0.19 8.24
C TYR A 89 7.25 0.27 8.16
N CYS A 90 6.29 -0.63 7.89
CA CYS A 90 4.90 -0.28 7.67
C CYS A 90 4.13 -0.21 8.99
N SER A 91 4.11 0.96 9.64
CA SER A 91 3.41 1.15 10.93
C SER A 91 1.92 0.80 10.88
N SER A 92 1.24 1.11 9.77
CA SER A 92 -0.19 0.78 9.57
C SER A 92 -0.44 -0.73 9.45
N CYS A 93 0.48 -1.47 8.82
CA CYS A 93 0.42 -2.93 8.75
C CYS A 93 0.52 -3.53 10.16
N ILE A 94 1.55 -3.14 10.91
CA ILE A 94 1.78 -3.64 12.28
C ILE A 94 0.59 -3.31 13.19
N ALA A 95 0.06 -2.09 13.12
CA ALA A 95 -1.10 -1.69 13.91
C ALA A 95 -2.36 -2.53 13.61
N ASN A 96 -2.49 -3.11 12.41
CA ASN A 96 -3.65 -3.93 12.02
C ASN A 96 -3.51 -5.41 12.41
N MET A 97 -2.32 -5.90 12.75
CA MET A 97 -2.09 -7.31 13.09
C MET A 97 -2.90 -7.83 14.29
N PRO A 98 -3.10 -7.08 15.39
CA PRO A 98 -3.97 -7.51 16.49
C PRO A 98 -5.38 -7.89 16.03
N ARG A 99 -5.91 -7.10 15.10
CA ARG A 99 -7.26 -7.26 14.55
C ARG A 99 -7.35 -8.48 13.63
N THR A 100 -6.39 -8.68 12.73
CA THR A 100 -6.39 -9.88 11.86
C THR A 100 -6.15 -11.15 12.65
N HIS A 101 -5.30 -11.11 13.68
CA HIS A 101 -5.10 -12.23 14.60
C HIS A 101 -6.38 -12.59 15.36
N LYS A 102 -7.10 -11.58 15.89
CA LYS A 102 -8.41 -11.74 16.52
C LYS A 102 -9.41 -12.40 15.56
N PHE A 103 -9.55 -11.90 14.33
CA PHE A 103 -10.47 -12.48 13.34
C PHE A 103 -10.15 -13.92 13.00
N GLN A 104 -8.86 -14.27 12.86
CA GLN A 104 -8.46 -15.66 12.64
C GLN A 104 -8.89 -16.57 13.80
N SER A 105 -8.85 -16.08 15.04
CA SER A 105 -9.23 -16.86 16.22
C SER A 105 -10.75 -16.98 16.42
N GLU A 106 -11.52 -15.96 16.01
CA GLU A 106 -12.97 -15.87 16.28
C GLU A 106 -13.85 -16.33 15.10
N ILE A 107 -13.29 -16.40 13.88
CA ILE A 107 -14.03 -16.73 12.67
C ILE A 107 -13.51 -18.05 12.11
N GLU A 108 -14.32 -19.09 12.18
CA GLU A 108 -13.96 -20.40 11.61
C GLU A 108 -13.84 -20.35 10.08
N GLY A 109 -12.85 -21.06 9.56
CA GLY A 109 -12.66 -21.26 8.11
C GLY A 109 -11.91 -20.14 7.39
N VAL A 110 -11.41 -19.12 8.11
CA VAL A 110 -10.47 -18.11 7.56
C VAL A 110 -9.07 -18.30 8.13
N ILE A 111 -8.05 -18.08 7.29
CA ILE A 111 -6.65 -17.98 7.71
C ILE A 111 -6.00 -16.75 7.09
N PHE A 112 -5.22 -16.03 7.89
CA PHE A 112 -4.39 -14.93 7.46
C PHE A 112 -2.96 -15.42 7.31
N LEU A 113 -2.35 -15.19 6.15
CA LEU A 113 -0.95 -15.46 5.87
C LEU A 113 -0.21 -14.13 5.72
N PRO A 114 0.49 -13.64 6.75
CA PRO A 114 1.34 -12.45 6.63
C PRO A 114 2.51 -12.74 5.69
N VAL A 115 2.71 -11.90 4.68
CA VAL A 115 3.76 -12.06 3.65
C VAL A 115 4.63 -10.81 3.59
N THR A 116 5.95 -10.97 3.66
CA THR A 116 6.89 -9.88 3.42
C THR A 116 7.98 -10.30 2.44
N PHE A 117 8.42 -9.34 1.63
CA PHE A 117 9.57 -9.49 0.73
C PHE A 117 10.91 -9.40 1.49
N GLU A 118 10.88 -8.98 2.76
CA GLU A 118 12.07 -8.80 3.57
C GLU A 118 12.65 -10.13 4.05
N SER A 119 13.98 -10.22 4.12
CA SER A 119 14.67 -11.46 4.47
C SER A 119 14.41 -11.91 5.92
N LEU A 120 14.60 -13.21 6.17
CA LEU A 120 14.51 -13.80 7.50
C LEU A 120 15.35 -13.04 8.55
N ASP A 121 16.59 -12.69 8.20
CA ASP A 121 17.53 -11.99 9.09
C ASP A 121 17.05 -10.60 9.49
N LYS A 122 16.21 -9.96 8.66
CA LYS A 122 15.59 -8.67 8.98
C LYS A 122 14.31 -8.85 9.81
N VAL A 123 13.49 -9.81 9.42
CA VAL A 123 12.14 -10.01 9.98
C VAL A 123 12.19 -10.64 11.37
N SER A 124 13.01 -11.67 11.58
CA SER A 124 13.09 -12.39 12.86
C SER A 124 13.42 -11.48 14.06
N PRO A 125 14.48 -10.62 14.02
CA PRO A 125 14.75 -9.71 15.14
C PRO A 125 13.69 -8.61 15.28
N PHE A 126 13.08 -8.17 14.18
CA PHE A 126 11.99 -7.19 14.25
C PHE A 126 10.79 -7.74 15.01
N ILE A 127 10.37 -8.97 14.70
CA ILE A 127 9.21 -9.61 15.34
C ILE A 127 9.38 -9.63 16.86
N LYS A 128 10.57 -10.00 17.35
CA LYS A 128 10.87 -10.05 18.80
C LYS A 128 11.00 -8.67 19.46
N LYS A 129 11.40 -7.65 18.70
CA LYS A 129 11.65 -6.30 19.25
C LYS A 129 10.38 -5.45 19.30
N ASN A 130 9.47 -5.65 18.36
CA ASN A 130 8.24 -4.89 18.29
C ASN A 130 7.17 -5.52 19.19
N TYR A 131 6.67 -4.75 20.15
CA TYR A 131 5.74 -5.26 21.17
C TYR A 131 4.44 -5.85 20.62
N ILE A 132 3.96 -5.38 19.47
CA ILE A 132 2.74 -5.91 18.85
C ILE A 132 3.06 -7.28 18.25
N THR A 133 4.06 -7.37 17.39
CA THR A 133 4.39 -8.62 16.70
C THR A 133 4.89 -9.70 17.65
N ASP A 134 5.60 -9.30 18.72
CA ASP A 134 6.06 -10.20 19.76
C ASP A 134 4.88 -10.78 20.55
N SER A 135 3.95 -9.92 20.99
CA SER A 135 2.76 -10.36 21.75
C SER A 135 1.84 -11.30 20.96
N LEU A 136 1.86 -11.20 19.62
CA LEU A 136 1.08 -12.04 18.73
C LEU A 136 1.78 -13.35 18.33
N ASN A 137 3.04 -13.55 18.76
CA ASN A 137 3.92 -14.60 18.23
C ASN A 137 3.85 -14.67 16.69
N LEU A 138 3.98 -13.51 16.04
CA LEU A 138 3.73 -13.39 14.61
C LEU A 138 4.54 -14.43 13.81
N TYR A 139 3.83 -15.22 13.02
CA TYR A 139 4.43 -16.01 11.94
C TYR A 139 4.24 -15.30 10.61
N SER A 140 5.16 -15.49 9.67
CA SER A 140 5.08 -14.85 8.37
C SER A 140 5.91 -15.59 7.32
N VAL A 141 5.45 -15.54 6.06
CA VAL A 141 6.30 -15.79 4.89
C VAL A 141 7.32 -14.67 4.76
N VAL A 142 8.58 -15.03 4.56
CA VAL A 142 9.72 -14.09 4.45
C VAL A 142 10.46 -14.26 3.13
N GLY A 143 11.12 -13.21 2.67
CA GLY A 143 11.91 -13.22 1.44
C GLY A 143 11.08 -13.43 0.18
N ASP A 144 9.80 -13.05 0.19
CA ASP A 144 8.93 -13.21 -0.97
C ASP A 144 9.44 -12.43 -2.19
N THR A 145 9.53 -13.11 -3.32
CA THR A 145 9.84 -12.52 -4.63
C THR A 145 8.84 -12.95 -5.72
N VAL A 146 7.90 -13.84 -5.38
CA VAL A 146 7.01 -14.50 -6.34
C VAL A 146 5.56 -14.07 -6.12
N LEU A 147 5.05 -14.09 -4.88
CA LEU A 147 3.70 -13.61 -4.59
C LEU A 147 3.54 -12.14 -4.97
N ARG A 148 4.55 -11.30 -4.71
CA ARG A 148 4.56 -9.90 -5.17
C ARG A 148 4.51 -9.73 -6.69
N LYS A 149 4.91 -10.72 -7.48
CA LYS A 149 4.79 -10.69 -8.95
C LYS A 149 3.39 -11.12 -9.40
N TYR A 150 2.80 -12.11 -8.73
CA TYR A 150 1.40 -12.49 -8.98
C TYR A 150 0.42 -11.44 -8.47
N PHE A 151 0.73 -10.74 -7.39
CA PHE A 151 -0.10 -9.71 -6.78
C PHE A 151 0.68 -8.40 -6.64
N PRO A 152 0.89 -7.66 -7.74
CA PRO A 152 1.68 -6.44 -7.71
C PRO A 152 0.95 -5.34 -6.92
N TYR A 153 1.63 -4.76 -5.93
CA TYR A 153 1.14 -3.65 -5.12
C TYR A 153 2.12 -2.47 -5.11
N LYS A 154 1.58 -1.25 -5.01
CA LYS A 154 2.35 0.01 -4.90
C LYS A 154 2.42 0.53 -3.46
N SER A 155 1.55 0.05 -2.59
CA SER A 155 1.44 0.43 -1.18
C SER A 155 1.04 -0.78 -0.36
N ILE A 156 1.39 -0.74 0.92
CA ILE A 156 0.98 -1.71 1.93
C ILE A 156 0.31 -0.96 3.10
N PRO A 157 -0.64 -1.60 3.82
CA PRO A 157 -1.03 -3.01 3.71
C PRO A 157 -1.83 -3.34 2.45
N HIS A 158 -1.71 -4.58 1.97
CA HIS A 158 -2.38 -5.09 0.77
C HIS A 158 -2.89 -6.50 1.04
N PHE A 159 -4.17 -6.77 0.76
CA PHE A 159 -4.82 -8.03 1.11
C PHE A 159 -5.36 -8.73 -0.13
N VAL A 160 -5.07 -10.02 -0.28
CA VAL A 160 -5.59 -10.86 -1.36
C VAL A 160 -6.48 -11.95 -0.77
N TRP A 161 -7.72 -12.04 -1.22
CA TRP A 161 -8.74 -12.93 -0.69
C TRP A 161 -8.91 -14.12 -1.65
N ILE A 162 -8.55 -15.32 -1.20
CA ILE A 162 -8.55 -16.56 -1.99
C ILE A 162 -9.53 -17.54 -1.37
N THR A 163 -10.55 -17.96 -2.11
CA THR A 163 -11.56 -18.90 -1.59
C THR A 163 -11.22 -20.35 -1.87
N ALA A 164 -11.94 -21.28 -1.25
CA ALA A 164 -11.72 -22.74 -1.36
C ALA A 164 -11.66 -23.28 -2.80
N ASP A 165 -12.38 -22.67 -3.74
CA ASP A 165 -12.32 -23.01 -5.18
C ASP A 165 -11.05 -22.50 -5.88
N GLY A 166 -10.15 -21.89 -5.10
CA GLY A 166 -8.86 -21.38 -5.52
C GLY A 166 -8.92 -20.14 -6.39
N LYS A 167 -9.99 -19.35 -6.29
CA LYS A 167 -10.13 -18.08 -7.02
C LYS A 167 -9.77 -16.87 -6.16
N VAL A 168 -9.17 -15.88 -6.79
CA VAL A 168 -8.98 -14.54 -6.23
C VAL A 168 -10.34 -13.83 -6.24
N ARG A 169 -10.91 -13.57 -5.07
CA ARG A 169 -12.22 -12.92 -4.93
C ARG A 169 -12.15 -11.43 -4.74
N SER A 170 -11.10 -10.96 -4.10
CA SER A 170 -10.91 -9.53 -3.85
C SER A 170 -9.46 -9.21 -3.59
N ILE A 171 -9.10 -7.96 -3.88
CA ILE A 171 -7.81 -7.37 -3.57
C ILE A 171 -8.09 -6.01 -2.90
N THR A 172 -7.74 -5.86 -1.63
CA THR A 172 -8.22 -4.75 -0.80
C THR A 172 -7.14 -4.12 0.09
N GLN A 173 -7.52 -3.03 0.77
CA GLN A 173 -6.77 -2.44 1.89
C GLN A 173 -7.33 -2.94 3.24
N ALA A 174 -6.67 -2.54 4.34
CA ALA A 174 -7.00 -2.97 5.71
C ALA A 174 -8.42 -2.62 6.16
N GLN A 175 -8.98 -1.50 5.68
CA GLN A 175 -10.33 -1.04 6.01
C GLN A 175 -11.40 -2.05 5.56
N GLN A 176 -11.16 -2.77 4.46
CA GLN A 176 -12.09 -3.78 3.96
C GLN A 176 -11.98 -5.14 4.67
N VAL A 177 -10.95 -5.35 5.48
CA VAL A 177 -10.79 -6.56 6.28
C VAL A 177 -11.62 -6.41 7.56
N THR A 178 -12.94 -6.47 7.44
CA THR A 178 -13.88 -6.40 8.57
C THR A 178 -14.46 -7.78 8.88
N GLU A 179 -14.91 -8.00 10.11
CA GLU A 179 -15.63 -9.23 10.47
C GLU A 179 -16.82 -9.48 9.52
N LYS A 180 -17.62 -8.44 9.26
CA LYS A 180 -18.75 -8.48 8.32
C LYS A 180 -18.31 -8.98 6.94
N ASN A 181 -17.27 -8.36 6.36
CA ASN A 181 -16.81 -8.71 5.02
C ASN A 181 -16.21 -10.13 4.96
N ILE A 182 -15.53 -10.57 6.03
CA ILE A 182 -15.02 -11.95 6.14
C ILE A 182 -16.18 -12.94 6.18
N ARG A 183 -17.18 -12.71 7.03
CA ARG A 183 -18.36 -13.58 7.13
C ARG A 183 -19.16 -13.61 5.83
N GLU A 184 -19.33 -12.47 5.17
CA GLU A 184 -19.98 -12.39 3.85
C GLU A 184 -19.18 -13.14 2.78
N MET A 185 -17.85 -13.01 2.75
CA MET A 185 -16.99 -13.74 1.81
C MET A 185 -17.06 -15.25 2.04
N LEU A 186 -17.10 -15.70 3.30
CA LEU A 186 -17.27 -17.11 3.65
C LEU A 186 -18.64 -17.65 3.25
N ALA A 187 -19.71 -16.86 3.41
CA ALA A 187 -21.08 -17.28 3.14
C ALA A 187 -21.46 -17.25 1.65
N SER A 188 -20.93 -16.29 0.88
CA SER A 188 -21.36 -16.04 -0.50
C SER A 188 -20.22 -15.56 -1.42
N PRO A 189 -19.14 -16.33 -1.56
CA PRO A 189 -17.90 -15.88 -2.21
C PRO A 189 -18.06 -15.43 -3.68
N GLY A 190 -19.06 -15.95 -4.40
CA GLY A 190 -19.35 -15.55 -5.78
C GLY A 190 -20.20 -14.28 -5.91
N LYS A 191 -20.79 -13.78 -4.82
CA LYS A 191 -21.69 -12.61 -4.80
C LYS A 191 -21.11 -11.44 -4.02
N THR A 192 -20.21 -11.70 -3.06
CA THR A 192 -19.59 -10.67 -2.23
C THR A 192 -18.73 -9.74 -3.07
N LYS A 193 -19.06 -8.45 -3.06
CA LYS A 193 -18.32 -7.39 -3.74
C LYS A 193 -17.76 -6.45 -2.68
N LEU A 194 -16.45 -6.52 -2.46
CA LEU A 194 -15.76 -5.58 -1.58
C LEU A 194 -15.31 -4.37 -2.38
N ALA A 195 -15.15 -3.22 -1.72
CA ALA A 195 -14.60 -2.05 -2.38
C ALA A 195 -13.14 -2.32 -2.76
N LEU A 196 -12.87 -2.29 -4.06
CA LEU A 196 -11.51 -2.39 -4.57
C LEU A 196 -10.85 -1.02 -4.48
N ALA A 197 -9.56 -1.02 -4.13
CA ALA A 197 -8.75 0.19 -4.15
C ALA A 197 -8.66 0.70 -5.60
N GLN A 198 -9.35 1.79 -5.91
CA GLN A 198 -9.25 2.44 -7.20
C GLN A 198 -7.91 3.14 -7.33
N LYS A 199 -7.30 2.99 -8.50
CA LYS A 199 -6.12 3.76 -8.85
C LYS A 199 -6.56 5.20 -9.12
N ILE A 200 -6.09 6.12 -8.30
CA ILE A 200 -6.32 7.55 -8.53
C ILE A 200 -5.44 7.97 -9.72
N ASP A 201 -6.07 8.51 -10.77
CA ASP A 201 -5.35 9.26 -11.78
C ASP A 201 -4.92 10.60 -11.20
N LYS A 202 -3.60 10.85 -11.18
CA LYS A 202 -3.05 12.09 -10.64
C LYS A 202 -3.17 13.25 -11.63
N GLY A 203 -3.45 12.98 -12.91
CA GLY A 203 -3.67 14.00 -13.94
C GLY A 203 -5.11 14.49 -13.97
N GLY A 204 -6.08 13.57 -13.93
CA GLY A 204 -7.51 13.86 -13.98
C GLY A 204 -8.12 14.36 -12.67
N ALA A 205 -9.38 14.78 -12.74
CA ALA A 205 -10.21 15.15 -11.59
C ALA A 205 -10.83 13.91 -10.94
N LEU A 206 -10.89 13.89 -9.61
CA LEU A 206 -11.51 12.83 -8.84
C LEU A 206 -13.04 12.77 -9.10
N LEU A 207 -13.64 11.58 -9.19
CA LEU A 207 -15.11 11.40 -9.22
C LEU A 207 -15.89 12.22 -10.29
N ILE A 208 -15.25 12.62 -11.37
CA ILE A 208 -15.91 13.18 -12.56
C ILE A 208 -15.94 12.15 -13.67
N SER A 209 -16.98 12.18 -14.52
CA SER A 209 -16.97 11.38 -15.75
C SER A 209 -16.06 12.02 -16.80
N ASP A 210 -15.37 11.17 -17.57
CA ASP A 210 -14.48 11.63 -18.65
C ASP A 210 -15.24 12.44 -19.72
N GLU A 211 -16.55 12.21 -19.85
CA GLU A 211 -17.42 12.91 -20.81
C GLU A 211 -17.42 14.44 -20.65
N ILE A 212 -17.15 14.95 -19.45
CA ILE A 212 -17.20 16.40 -19.15
C ILE A 212 -15.84 17.06 -19.33
N LEU A 213 -14.73 16.29 -19.28
CA LEU A 213 -13.37 16.84 -19.29
C LEU A 213 -13.09 17.68 -20.55
N ASP A 214 -13.58 17.22 -21.70
CA ASP A 214 -13.39 17.90 -23.00
C ASP A 214 -14.53 18.87 -23.35
N LYS A 215 -15.47 19.13 -22.43
CA LYS A 215 -16.66 19.98 -22.67
C LYS A 215 -16.52 21.38 -22.09
N GLY A 216 -15.28 21.86 -21.96
CA GLY A 216 -14.97 23.22 -21.52
C GLY A 216 -14.93 23.39 -20.00
N LEU A 217 -14.63 22.33 -19.25
CA LEU A 217 -14.42 22.39 -17.80
C LEU A 217 -13.30 23.40 -17.47
N GLN A 218 -13.65 24.50 -16.81
CA GLN A 218 -12.70 25.57 -16.46
C GLN A 218 -12.02 25.35 -15.11
N GLN A 219 -12.77 24.82 -14.14
CA GLN A 219 -12.29 24.52 -12.79
C GLN A 219 -13.10 23.37 -12.20
N TYR A 220 -12.52 22.66 -11.25
CA TYR A 220 -13.14 21.55 -10.55
C TYR A 220 -12.84 21.66 -9.06
N SER A 221 -13.88 21.57 -8.22
CA SER A 221 -13.75 21.52 -6.77
C SER A 221 -14.78 20.56 -6.21
N ILE A 222 -14.33 19.59 -5.42
CA ILE A 222 -15.20 18.70 -4.66
C ILE A 222 -14.71 18.59 -3.23
N PHE A 223 -15.65 18.49 -2.30
CA PHE A 223 -15.41 18.24 -0.89
C PHE A 223 -16.40 17.19 -0.40
N ILE A 224 -15.90 16.14 0.26
CA ILE A 224 -16.67 14.94 0.59
C ILE A 224 -16.40 14.59 2.04
N LYS A 225 -17.48 14.40 2.81
CA LYS A 225 -17.42 13.85 4.17
C LYS A 225 -17.54 12.33 4.14
N GLY A 226 -16.77 11.68 5.01
CA GLY A 226 -16.76 10.23 5.23
C GLY A 226 -15.59 9.51 4.57
N ALA A 227 -15.21 8.37 5.15
CA ALA A 227 -14.23 7.48 4.55
C ALA A 227 -14.74 6.89 3.24
N ARG A 228 -13.90 6.92 2.21
CA ARG A 228 -14.13 6.38 0.86
C ARG A 228 -13.29 5.11 0.69
N PRO A 229 -13.82 3.92 1.02
CA PRO A 229 -13.05 2.67 0.98
C PRO A 229 -12.53 2.31 -0.42
N GLU A 230 -13.16 2.83 -1.46
CA GLU A 230 -12.73 2.69 -2.85
C GLU A 230 -11.56 3.62 -3.22
N LEU A 231 -11.26 4.64 -2.42
CA LEU A 231 -10.14 5.55 -2.65
C LEU A 231 -8.96 5.16 -1.76
N VAL A 232 -7.77 5.06 -2.35
CA VAL A 232 -6.53 4.99 -1.56
C VAL A 232 -6.31 6.33 -0.87
N THR A 233 -5.78 6.32 0.35
CA THR A 233 -5.29 7.56 0.97
C THR A 233 -4.16 8.13 0.12
N ALA A 234 -4.34 9.34 -0.40
CA ALA A 234 -3.43 9.98 -1.31
C ALA A 234 -3.40 11.50 -1.07
N PHE A 235 -2.20 12.05 -1.20
CA PHE A 235 -1.91 13.48 -1.11
C PHE A 235 -1.00 13.83 -2.26
N PHE A 236 -1.46 14.67 -3.18
CA PHE A 236 -0.62 15.10 -4.29
C PHE A 236 -1.02 16.47 -4.82
N GLU A 237 -0.05 17.09 -5.47
CA GLU A 237 -0.18 18.35 -6.17
C GLU A 237 -0.15 18.08 -7.68
N ARG A 238 -0.89 18.88 -8.43
CA ARG A 238 -0.79 18.96 -9.89
C ARG A 238 -0.03 20.23 -10.23
N SER A 239 1.02 20.09 -11.03
CA SER A 239 1.86 21.21 -11.41
C SER A 239 2.16 21.23 -12.91
N LYS A 240 2.32 22.44 -13.44
CA LYS A 240 2.74 22.70 -14.82
C LYS A 240 3.69 23.90 -14.80
N ASP A 241 4.86 23.79 -15.41
CA ASP A 241 5.86 24.87 -15.45
C ASP A 241 6.18 25.47 -14.06
N SER A 242 6.35 24.59 -13.06
CA SER A 242 6.56 24.91 -11.64
C SER A 242 5.39 25.60 -10.92
N VAL A 243 4.27 25.79 -11.60
CA VAL A 243 3.04 26.35 -11.05
C VAL A 243 2.14 25.22 -10.55
N ILE A 244 1.81 25.22 -9.26
CA ILE A 244 0.85 24.29 -8.66
C ILE A 244 -0.56 24.82 -8.95
N TYR A 245 -1.37 24.04 -9.69
CA TYR A 245 -2.72 24.43 -10.10
C TYR A 245 -3.81 23.52 -9.54
N GLY A 246 -3.44 22.41 -8.90
CA GLY A 246 -4.41 21.53 -8.26
C GLY A 246 -3.83 20.76 -7.09
N ARG A 247 -4.72 20.30 -6.22
CA ARG A 247 -4.38 19.54 -5.01
C ARG A 247 -5.50 18.56 -4.68
N CYS A 248 -5.11 17.33 -4.35
CA CYS A 248 -6.03 16.27 -3.97
C CYS A 248 -5.60 15.67 -2.63
N HIS A 249 -6.57 15.50 -1.74
CA HIS A 249 -6.44 14.79 -0.48
C HIS A 249 -7.60 13.80 -0.35
N THR A 250 -7.32 12.52 -0.08
CA THR A 250 -8.36 11.50 0.12
C THR A 250 -8.21 10.84 1.47
N ASN A 251 -9.35 10.59 2.13
CA ASN A 251 -9.43 9.87 3.40
C ASN A 251 -8.52 10.46 4.50
N GLU A 252 -8.67 11.75 4.79
CA GLU A 252 -7.84 12.46 5.78
C GLU A 252 -8.65 13.25 6.81
N PRO A 253 -8.19 13.33 8.08
CA PRO A 253 -8.78 14.21 9.08
C PRO A 253 -8.63 15.70 8.71
N LEU A 254 -9.64 16.51 9.06
CA LEU A 254 -9.64 17.96 8.82
C LEU A 254 -8.41 18.68 9.39
N LYS A 255 -7.93 18.28 10.57
CA LYS A 255 -6.72 18.87 11.16
C LYS A 255 -5.53 18.84 10.20
N LEU A 256 -5.31 17.72 9.52
CA LEU A 256 -4.20 17.57 8.60
C LEU A 256 -4.46 18.29 7.28
N MET A 257 -5.71 18.31 6.80
CA MET A 257 -6.10 19.10 5.63
C MET A 257 -5.83 20.59 5.84
N TYR A 258 -6.35 21.17 6.93
CA TYR A 258 -6.10 22.55 7.30
C TYR A 258 -4.60 22.85 7.42
N GLY A 259 -3.87 22.03 8.18
CA GLY A 259 -2.43 22.24 8.34
C GLY A 259 -1.66 22.18 7.01
N SER A 260 -2.01 21.25 6.13
CA SER A 260 -1.40 21.10 4.80
C SER A 260 -1.62 22.34 3.92
N ILE A 261 -2.83 22.91 3.97
CA ILE A 261 -3.18 24.12 3.23
C ILE A 261 -2.44 25.33 3.78
N VAL A 262 -2.45 25.51 5.11
CA VAL A 262 -1.74 26.60 5.79
C VAL A 262 -0.24 26.52 5.56
N ASN A 263 0.35 25.33 5.62
CA ASN A 263 1.75 25.12 5.27
C ASN A 263 2.07 25.59 3.85
N GLY A 264 1.17 25.32 2.88
CA GLY A 264 1.28 25.85 1.52
C GLY A 264 1.25 27.38 1.48
N LEU A 265 0.25 28.00 2.10
CA LEU A 265 0.10 29.47 2.19
C LEU A 265 1.33 30.15 2.80
N LEU A 266 1.89 29.58 3.87
CA LEU A 266 3.04 30.14 4.58
C LEU A 266 4.36 29.88 3.84
N ARG A 267 4.52 28.72 3.20
CA ARG A 267 5.71 28.39 2.41
C ARG A 267 5.91 29.36 1.25
N HIS A 268 4.84 29.80 0.58
CA HIS A 268 4.93 30.84 -0.46
C HIS A 268 5.41 32.20 0.07
N LYS A 269 5.27 32.44 1.38
CA LYS A 269 5.77 33.64 2.07
C LYS A 269 7.14 33.43 2.74
N GLY A 270 7.78 32.28 2.53
CA GLY A 270 9.06 31.93 3.16
C GLY A 270 8.95 31.65 4.67
N ILE A 271 7.74 31.40 5.19
CA ILE A 271 7.49 31.14 6.60
C ILE A 271 7.44 29.63 6.84
N MET A 272 8.24 29.16 7.82
CA MET A 272 8.24 27.76 8.25
C MET A 272 7.02 27.47 9.15
N PHE A 273 6.35 26.35 8.88
CA PHE A 273 5.19 25.88 9.64
C PHE A 273 5.38 24.42 10.06
N ASN A 274 5.15 24.13 11.35
CA ASN A 274 5.23 22.78 11.89
C ASN A 274 3.82 22.17 12.04
N MET A 275 3.55 21.16 11.22
CA MET A 275 2.29 20.40 11.19
C MET A 275 1.87 19.73 12.51
N THR A 276 2.75 19.69 13.51
CA THR A 276 2.48 19.10 14.83
C THR A 276 2.27 20.16 15.91
N THR A 277 3.12 21.18 15.94
CA THR A 277 3.15 22.17 17.04
C THR A 277 2.45 23.48 16.71
N ASP A 278 2.19 23.75 15.43
CA ASP A 278 1.74 25.09 14.98
C ASP A 278 0.25 25.10 14.66
N ILE A 279 -0.48 24.14 15.24
CA ILE A 279 -1.92 23.95 15.09
C ILE A 279 -2.57 24.00 16.48
N ILE A 280 -3.49 24.92 16.67
CA ILE A 280 -4.34 25.05 17.85
C ILE A 280 -5.73 24.55 17.48
N LEU A 281 -6.26 23.64 18.28
CA LEU A 281 -7.65 23.17 18.19
C LEU A 281 -8.44 23.88 19.29
N ASP A 282 -9.09 24.98 18.93
CA ASP A 282 -9.94 25.78 19.81
C ASP A 282 -11.41 25.40 19.55
N VAL A 283 -11.73 24.13 19.81
CA VAL A 283 -13.03 23.50 19.52
C VAL A 283 -13.54 22.76 20.75
N LYS A 284 -14.86 22.60 20.85
CA LYS A 284 -15.51 21.86 21.95
C LYS A 284 -15.09 20.39 21.99
N GLU A 285 -14.93 19.75 20.82
CA GLU A 285 -14.62 18.32 20.70
C GLU A 285 -13.37 18.04 19.82
N PRO A 286 -12.15 18.31 20.33
CA PRO A 286 -10.93 18.20 19.52
C PRO A 286 -10.60 16.77 19.09
N ALA A 287 -11.15 15.76 19.79
CA ALA A 287 -11.05 14.36 19.41
C ALA A 287 -11.73 14.01 18.09
N LYS A 288 -12.66 14.83 17.59
CA LYS A 288 -13.25 14.68 16.23
C LYS A 288 -12.27 15.09 15.12
N LEU A 289 -11.26 15.89 15.44
CA LEU A 289 -10.26 16.38 14.50
C LEU A 289 -8.93 15.61 14.57
N ASP A 290 -8.64 14.97 15.70
CA ASP A 290 -7.44 14.17 15.90
C ASP A 290 -7.71 12.94 16.78
N PHE A 291 -7.61 11.76 16.18
CA PHE A 291 -7.77 10.48 16.88
C PHE A 291 -6.87 10.35 18.12
N LYS A 292 -5.70 11.01 18.17
CA LYS A 292 -4.82 10.97 19.34
C LYS A 292 -5.43 11.61 20.58
N LEU A 293 -6.42 12.49 20.40
CA LEU A 293 -7.10 13.19 21.49
C LEU A 293 -8.32 12.44 22.04
N THR A 294 -8.61 11.24 21.52
CA THR A 294 -9.65 10.34 22.06
C THR A 294 -9.27 9.73 23.41
N GLY A 295 -8.00 9.82 23.83
CA GLY A 295 -7.50 9.20 25.05
C GLY A 295 -7.25 7.68 24.95
N ILE A 296 -7.49 7.07 23.78
CA ILE A 296 -7.22 5.65 23.55
C ILE A 296 -5.72 5.38 23.65
N ASP A 297 -5.33 4.42 24.50
CA ASP A 297 -3.93 4.05 24.69
C ASP A 297 -3.32 3.58 23.36
N SER A 298 -2.13 4.08 23.05
CA SER A 298 -1.30 3.63 21.92
C SER A 298 -1.05 2.11 21.87
N ARG A 299 -1.13 1.43 23.02
CA ARG A 299 -0.92 0.00 23.21
C ARG A 299 -2.21 -0.80 23.35
N ASP A 300 -3.39 -0.16 23.27
CA ASP A 300 -4.67 -0.88 23.27
C ASP A 300 -4.72 -1.84 22.07
N PHE A 301 -5.01 -3.11 22.35
CA PHE A 301 -5.07 -4.17 21.35
C PHE A 301 -6.20 -3.96 20.32
N ASN A 302 -7.27 -3.27 20.70
CA ASN A 302 -8.39 -2.92 19.82
C ASN A 302 -8.23 -1.53 19.18
N ARG A 303 -7.12 -0.83 19.42
CA ARG A 303 -6.90 0.55 18.96
C ARG A 303 -7.16 0.73 17.47
N GLN A 304 -6.72 -0.21 16.64
CA GLN A 304 -6.89 -0.08 15.19
C GLN A 304 -8.33 -0.26 14.74
N GLU A 305 -9.11 -1.11 15.42
CA GLU A 305 -10.55 -1.25 15.17
C GLU A 305 -11.29 0.03 15.56
N LEU A 306 -10.97 0.58 16.74
CA LEU A 306 -11.51 1.86 17.21
C LEU A 306 -11.12 3.00 16.26
N LYS A 307 -9.89 2.99 15.74
CA LYS A 307 -9.44 3.95 14.74
C LYS A 307 -10.25 3.86 13.45
N PHE A 308 -10.54 2.67 12.94
CA PHE A 308 -11.36 2.55 11.72
C PHE A 308 -12.79 3.02 11.93
N LYS A 309 -13.40 2.74 13.09
CA LYS A 309 -14.71 3.31 13.45
C LYS A 309 -14.68 4.83 13.51
N TRP A 310 -13.63 5.39 14.10
CA TRP A 310 -13.43 6.84 14.11
C TRP A 310 -13.23 7.40 12.68
N ASP A 311 -12.48 6.71 11.83
CA ASP A 311 -12.22 7.13 10.46
C ASP A 311 -13.51 7.19 9.61
N GLU A 312 -14.47 6.30 9.84
CA GLU A 312 -15.76 6.29 9.13
C GLU A 312 -16.52 7.62 9.26
N GLU A 313 -16.41 8.29 10.41
CA GLU A 313 -17.14 9.52 10.72
C GLU A 313 -16.31 10.80 10.53
N ASN A 314 -14.98 10.70 10.64
CA ASN A 314 -14.10 11.87 10.83
C ASN A 314 -13.11 12.10 9.67
N LEU A 315 -13.14 11.26 8.63
CA LEU A 315 -12.35 11.50 7.42
C LEU A 315 -13.11 12.29 6.37
N TYR A 316 -12.35 13.02 5.57
CA TYR A 316 -12.83 13.83 4.46
C TYR A 316 -11.98 13.56 3.23
N SER A 317 -12.47 13.97 2.07
CA SER A 317 -11.70 14.01 0.83
C SER A 317 -12.00 15.31 0.07
N TYR A 318 -11.01 15.85 -0.61
CA TYR A 318 -11.21 16.93 -1.56
C TYR A 318 -10.32 16.76 -2.79
N ASP A 319 -10.78 17.33 -3.89
CA ASP A 319 -9.95 17.54 -5.07
C ASP A 319 -10.30 18.89 -5.67
N VAL A 320 -9.28 19.73 -5.85
CA VAL A 320 -9.40 21.07 -6.42
C VAL A 320 -8.41 21.20 -7.57
N ILE A 321 -8.92 21.64 -8.71
CA ILE A 321 -8.17 21.93 -9.93
C ILE A 321 -8.62 23.30 -10.44
N LEU A 322 -7.69 24.24 -10.50
CA LEU A 322 -7.90 25.58 -11.00
C LEU A 322 -7.18 25.78 -12.35
N PRO A 323 -7.56 26.81 -13.12
CA PRO A 323 -6.76 27.29 -14.25
C PRO A 323 -5.31 27.58 -13.85
N VAL A 324 -4.36 27.26 -14.74
CA VAL A 324 -2.91 27.39 -14.49
C VAL A 324 -2.47 28.85 -14.29
N ASP A 325 -3.25 29.82 -14.79
CA ASP A 325 -3.03 31.26 -14.62
C ASP A 325 -3.52 31.81 -13.26
N LYS A 326 -4.15 30.98 -12.41
CA LYS A 326 -4.67 31.38 -11.07
C LYS A 326 -4.10 30.58 -9.88
N PRO A 327 -2.78 30.31 -9.81
CA PRO A 327 -2.24 29.40 -8.80
C PRO A 327 -2.16 29.99 -7.39
N VAL A 328 -2.00 31.32 -7.27
CA VAL A 328 -1.88 32.00 -5.97
C VAL A 328 -3.13 31.80 -5.12
N GLN A 329 -4.29 31.67 -5.77
CA GLN A 329 -5.59 31.49 -5.12
C GLN A 329 -5.88 30.03 -4.75
N LEU A 330 -5.05 29.05 -5.15
CA LEU A 330 -5.35 27.63 -4.94
C LEU A 330 -5.57 27.32 -3.46
N TYR A 331 -4.61 27.67 -2.62
CA TYR A 331 -4.70 27.37 -1.19
C TYR A 331 -5.78 28.20 -0.48
N GLU A 332 -6.00 29.44 -0.89
CA GLU A 332 -7.08 30.29 -0.35
C GLU A 332 -8.45 29.73 -0.72
N ASN A 333 -8.63 29.27 -1.96
CA ASN A 333 -9.86 28.64 -2.43
C ASN A 333 -10.13 27.32 -1.71
N ILE A 334 -9.10 26.50 -1.47
CA ILE A 334 -9.27 25.25 -0.71
C ILE A 334 -9.59 25.58 0.76
N LEU A 335 -8.91 26.55 1.38
CA LEU A 335 -9.20 26.94 2.77
C LEU A 335 -10.66 27.40 2.90
N SER A 336 -11.11 28.26 1.98
CA SER A 336 -12.49 28.72 1.93
C SER A 336 -13.48 27.58 1.66
N LEU A 337 -13.15 26.64 0.78
CA LEU A 337 -13.97 25.45 0.53
C LEU A 337 -14.17 24.64 1.81
N ILE A 338 -13.11 24.39 2.60
CA ILE A 338 -13.22 23.62 3.84
C ILE A 338 -14.00 24.40 4.91
N ASN A 339 -13.66 25.67 5.13
CA ASN A 339 -14.37 26.53 6.10
C ASN A 339 -15.88 26.58 5.79
N ASN A 340 -16.25 26.71 4.51
CA ASN A 340 -17.66 26.80 4.10
C ASN A 340 -18.40 25.46 4.06
N SER A 341 -17.68 24.33 4.15
CA SER A 341 -18.25 22.97 4.00
C SER A 341 -18.22 22.16 5.30
N THR A 342 -17.73 22.74 6.40
CA THR A 342 -17.59 22.07 7.69
C THR A 342 -18.06 23.00 8.80
N PRO A 343 -18.43 22.49 9.99
CA PRO A 343 -18.75 23.35 11.14
C PRO A 343 -17.49 23.92 11.82
N TYR A 344 -16.38 24.01 11.08
CA TYR A 344 -15.08 24.42 11.58
C TYR A 344 -14.51 25.52 10.71
N GLU A 345 -13.88 26.51 11.33
CA GLU A 345 -13.17 27.58 10.66
C GLU A 345 -11.68 27.51 10.99
N GLY A 346 -10.84 27.32 9.97
CA GLY A 346 -9.39 27.43 10.08
C GLY A 346 -8.90 28.83 9.71
N THR A 347 -8.18 29.48 10.63
CA THR A 347 -7.56 30.80 10.40
C THR A 347 -6.05 30.78 10.68
N ILE A 348 -5.32 31.71 10.06
CA ILE A 348 -3.88 31.91 10.32
C ILE A 348 -3.73 33.13 11.22
N GLU A 349 -3.21 32.92 12.43
CA GLU A 349 -3.05 33.97 13.43
C GLU A 349 -1.57 34.16 13.79
N LYS A 350 -1.19 35.41 14.09
CA LYS A 350 0.15 35.74 14.57
C LYS A 350 0.12 35.83 16.09
N LEU A 351 0.67 34.82 16.77
CA LEU A 351 0.65 34.70 18.22
C LEU A 351 2.05 34.83 18.81
N LYS A 352 2.15 35.32 20.05
CA LYS A 352 3.43 35.41 20.78
C LYS A 352 3.61 34.20 21.68
N ILE A 353 4.52 33.29 21.31
CA ILE A 353 4.82 32.06 22.05
C ILE A 353 6.26 32.14 22.56
N ASN A 354 6.44 32.02 23.87
CA ASN A 354 7.77 32.12 24.53
C ASN A 354 8.55 33.39 24.11
N GLY A 355 7.84 34.51 23.97
CA GLY A 355 8.42 35.80 23.59
C GLY A 355 8.67 36.00 22.10
N LYS A 356 8.48 34.98 21.25
CA LYS A 356 8.66 35.06 19.79
C LYS A 356 7.30 35.08 19.08
N GLU A 357 7.17 35.92 18.07
CA GLU A 357 5.99 35.90 17.20
C GLU A 357 6.05 34.69 16.28
N LYS A 358 4.90 34.01 16.13
CA LYS A 358 4.76 32.81 15.31
C LYS A 358 3.41 32.80 14.61
N TYR A 359 3.40 32.35 13.36
CA TYR A 359 2.17 32.07 12.63
C TYR A 359 1.62 30.72 13.05
N MET A 360 0.38 30.70 13.50
CA MET A 360 -0.32 29.52 14.02
C MET A 360 -1.58 29.32 13.19
N LEU A 361 -1.91 28.07 12.89
CA LEU A 361 -3.24 27.69 12.47
C LEU A 361 -4.11 27.56 13.72
N VAL A 362 -5.23 28.28 13.78
CA VAL A 362 -6.25 28.10 14.81
C VAL A 362 -7.51 27.56 14.13
N ILE A 363 -7.99 26.40 14.58
CA ILE A 363 -9.24 25.81 14.10
C ILE A 363 -10.28 26.01 15.20
N ARG A 364 -11.38 26.67 14.87
CA ARG A 364 -12.55 26.89 15.74
C ARG A 364 -13.76 26.13 15.23
N ASP A 365 -14.72 25.84 16.10
CA ASP A 365 -16.05 25.41 15.68
C ASP A 365 -16.97 26.63 15.59
N ASP A 366 -18.01 26.53 14.76
CA ASP A 366 -19.05 27.56 14.73
C ASP A 366 -19.63 27.70 16.14
N GLU A 367 -19.51 28.89 16.73
CA GLU A 367 -20.16 29.22 18.00
C GLU A 367 -21.70 29.14 17.79
N GLN A 368 -22.26 27.96 18.00
CA GLN A 368 -23.66 27.78 18.39
C GLN A 368 -23.79 27.79 19.90
#